data_AF-A0A964HB41-F1
#
_entry.id   AF-A0A964HB41-F1
#
_cell.length_a   1.000
_cell.length_b   1.000
_cell.length_c   1.000
_cell.angle_alpha   90.00
_cell.angle_beta   90.00
_cell.angle_gamma   90.00
#
_symmetry.space_group_name_H-M   'P 1'
#
loop_
_entity.id
_entity.type
_entity.pdbx_description
1 polymer ?
#
loop_
_entity_poly.entity_id
_entity_poly.type
_entity_poly.pdbx_seq_one_letter_code
_entity_poly.pdbx_strand_id
1 'polypeptide(L)'
;MPLSSAFDPNATLINAPAVAASVPKLPEAPPGAEPDTAQTLELAEIMLSMGLAEGAADALTEHIRVHPRQALYHWLKLLDVYRATGKREEFQRTAAELRHSFNVQAADWGSHTDRHGIEDYPHISAAITNTWRKPGSADYLQSLLEDNRGGTRAGFPEQVAEEILLLLALLKDD
;
A
#
# COMPACT_ATOMS: atom_id res chain seq x y z
N MET A 1 -23.40 33.47 -64.30
CA MET A 1 -23.60 32.44 -63.26
C MET A 1 -22.23 31.89 -62.88
N PRO A 2 -21.60 32.44 -61.83
CA PRO A 2 -20.32 31.96 -61.29
C PRO A 2 -20.58 30.96 -60.15
N LEU A 3 -19.55 30.24 -59.71
CA LEU A 3 -19.13 30.19 -58.30
C LEU A 3 -17.79 29.45 -58.22
N SER A 4 -16.73 30.24 -58.16
CA SER A 4 -15.40 29.85 -57.69
C SER A 4 -15.47 29.78 -56.17
N SER A 5 -15.29 28.60 -55.58
CA SER A 5 -15.21 28.45 -54.13
C SER A 5 -13.75 28.51 -53.72
N ALA A 6 -13.38 29.63 -53.09
CA ALA A 6 -12.10 29.87 -52.49
C ALA A 6 -11.92 28.96 -51.27
N PHE A 7 -10.73 28.37 -51.14
CA PHE A 7 -10.27 27.67 -49.95
C PHE A 7 -9.81 28.75 -48.96
N ASP A 8 -10.57 28.98 -47.89
CA ASP A 8 -10.17 29.90 -46.81
C ASP A 8 -9.12 29.22 -45.92
N PRO A 9 -7.87 29.70 -45.85
CA PRO A 9 -6.82 29.08 -45.03
C PRO A 9 -6.86 29.50 -43.55
N ASN A 10 -7.96 30.07 -43.07
CA ASN A 10 -8.06 30.59 -41.70
C ASN A 10 -9.28 30.05 -40.94
N ALA A 11 -9.48 28.73 -41.03
CA ALA A 11 -10.37 28.02 -40.11
C ALA A 11 -9.66 27.84 -38.77
N THR A 12 -9.96 28.76 -37.86
CA THR A 12 -9.63 28.74 -36.43
C THR A 12 -9.66 27.32 -35.86
N LEU A 13 -8.49 26.81 -35.45
CA LEU A 13 -8.37 25.61 -34.62
C LEU A 13 -9.17 25.86 -33.34
N ILE A 14 -10.32 25.22 -33.24
CA ILE A 14 -11.13 25.19 -32.03
C ILE A 14 -10.27 24.54 -30.95
N ASN A 15 -9.82 25.39 -30.03
CA ASN A 15 -9.17 25.05 -28.78
C ASN A 15 -10.11 24.12 -27.99
N ALA A 16 -9.83 22.81 -28.03
CA ALA A 16 -10.50 21.85 -27.16
C ALA A 16 -10.09 22.16 -25.72
N PRO A 17 -11.03 22.31 -24.77
CA PRO A 17 -10.62 22.48 -23.39
C PRO A 17 -9.97 21.17 -22.94
N ALA A 18 -8.73 21.28 -22.45
CA ALA A 18 -8.09 20.24 -21.67
C ALA A 18 -9.02 19.94 -20.49
N VAL A 19 -9.73 18.82 -20.56
CA VAL A 19 -10.38 18.22 -19.39
C VAL A 19 -9.26 17.75 -18.47
N ALA A 20 -8.77 18.67 -17.65
CA ALA A 20 -8.05 18.33 -16.44
C ALA A 20 -8.95 17.35 -15.68
N ALA A 21 -8.50 16.10 -15.59
CA ALA A 21 -9.15 15.10 -14.77
C ALA A 21 -9.05 15.58 -13.32
N SER A 22 -10.04 16.35 -12.88
CA SER A 22 -10.24 16.65 -11.47
C SER A 22 -10.58 15.32 -10.81
N VAL A 23 -9.60 14.74 -10.12
CA VAL A 23 -9.81 13.66 -9.15
C VAL A 23 -10.95 14.13 -8.24
N PRO A 24 -12.05 13.37 -8.10
CA PRO A 24 -13.11 13.76 -7.19
C PRO A 24 -12.53 13.76 -5.78
N LYS A 25 -12.45 14.93 -5.15
CA LYS A 25 -12.11 15.05 -3.73
C LYS A 25 -13.22 14.36 -2.94
N LEU A 26 -12.84 13.30 -2.23
CA LEU A 26 -13.70 12.44 -1.43
C LEU A 26 -14.59 13.29 -0.49
N PRO A 27 -15.87 12.93 -0.25
CA PRO A 27 -16.63 13.53 0.83
C PRO A 27 -15.85 13.36 2.14
N GLU A 28 -15.56 14.48 2.79
CA GLU A 28 -14.89 14.53 4.08
C GLU A 28 -15.74 13.73 5.07
N ALA A 29 -15.21 12.60 5.53
CA ALA A 29 -15.85 11.76 6.54
C ALA A 29 -16.15 12.61 7.79
N PRO A 30 -17.24 12.34 8.52
CA PRO A 30 -17.57 13.08 9.74
C PRO A 30 -16.38 13.04 10.72
N PRO A 31 -16.09 14.16 11.40
CA PRO A 31 -14.94 14.25 12.30
C PRO A 31 -15.12 13.25 13.45
N GLY A 32 -14.32 12.18 13.44
CA GLY A 32 -14.32 11.12 14.45
C GLY A 32 -14.61 9.71 13.94
N ALA A 33 -14.90 9.51 12.65
CA ALA A 33 -14.82 8.19 12.03
C ALA A 33 -13.41 8.01 11.46
N GLU A 34 -12.52 7.38 12.22
CA GLU A 34 -11.28 6.82 11.66
C GLU A 34 -11.70 6.01 10.43
N PRO A 35 -11.28 6.35 9.19
CA PRO A 35 -11.57 5.52 8.05
C PRO A 35 -10.99 4.15 8.37
N ASP A 36 -11.89 3.18 8.53
CA ASP A 36 -11.48 1.84 8.94
C ASP A 36 -10.38 1.41 7.96
N THR A 37 -9.27 0.90 8.48
CA THR A 37 -8.16 0.40 7.68
C THR A 37 -8.64 -0.52 6.55
N ALA A 38 -9.74 -1.25 6.77
CA ALA A 38 -10.39 -2.07 5.75
C ALA A 38 -10.99 -1.25 4.58
N GLN A 39 -11.62 -0.10 4.84
CA GLN A 39 -12.31 0.71 3.82
C GLN A 39 -11.34 1.33 2.82
N THR A 40 -10.20 1.83 3.29
CA THR A 40 -9.21 2.46 2.39
C THR A 40 -8.54 1.41 1.50
N LEU A 41 -8.28 0.22 2.05
CA LEU A 41 -7.73 -0.90 1.31
C LEU A 41 -8.71 -1.41 0.24
N GLU A 42 -9.98 -1.58 0.60
CA GLU A 42 -11.04 -1.98 -0.35
C GLU A 42 -11.21 -0.95 -1.48
N LEU A 43 -11.19 0.34 -1.14
CA LEU A 43 -11.22 1.41 -2.15
C LEU A 43 -10.05 1.31 -3.12
N ALA A 44 -8.83 1.10 -2.62
CA ALA A 44 -7.65 0.94 -3.47
C ALA A 44 -7.79 -0.26 -4.41
N GLU A 45 -8.34 -1.38 -3.95
CA GLU A 45 -8.61 -2.55 -4.79
C GLU A 45 -9.64 -2.28 -5.88
N ILE A 46 -10.73 -1.60 -5.55
CA ILE A 46 -11.74 -1.17 -6.51
C ILE A 46 -11.10 -0.24 -7.55
N MET A 47 -10.29 0.74 -7.13
CA MET A 47 -9.59 1.65 -8.03
C MET A 47 -8.63 0.92 -8.99
N LEU A 48 -7.89 -0.07 -8.48
CA LEU A 48 -7.02 -0.91 -9.32
C LEU A 48 -7.81 -1.73 -10.33
N SER A 49 -8.97 -2.27 -9.93
CA SER A 49 -9.87 -2.99 -10.85
C SER A 49 -10.39 -2.11 -11.99
N MET A 50 -10.50 -0.80 -11.75
CA MET A 50 -10.89 0.20 -12.74
C MET A 50 -9.70 0.75 -13.55
N GLY A 51 -8.48 0.30 -13.29
CA GLY A 51 -7.26 0.81 -13.92
C GLY A 51 -6.78 2.16 -13.36
N LEU A 52 -7.37 2.65 -12.27
CA LEU A 52 -7.01 3.91 -11.61
C LEU A 52 -5.88 3.72 -10.59
N ALA A 53 -4.75 3.19 -11.06
CA ALA A 53 -3.63 2.85 -10.18
C ALA A 53 -3.00 4.08 -9.50
N GLU A 54 -2.98 5.24 -10.16
CA GLU A 54 -2.47 6.47 -9.55
C GLU A 54 -3.34 6.96 -8.40
N GLY A 55 -4.66 6.99 -8.59
CA GLY A 55 -5.57 7.38 -7.51
C GLY A 55 -5.56 6.37 -6.34
N ALA A 56 -5.37 5.08 -6.62
CA ALA A 56 -5.19 4.07 -5.57
C ALA A 56 -3.93 4.36 -4.75
N ALA A 57 -2.81 4.68 -5.43
CA ALA A 57 -1.56 5.03 -4.76
C ALA A 57 -1.69 6.29 -3.91
N ASP A 58 -2.40 7.31 -4.39
CA ASP A 58 -2.64 8.55 -3.65
C ASP A 58 -3.46 8.31 -2.39
N ALA A 59 -4.55 7.52 -2.49
CA ALA A 59 -5.40 7.19 -1.34
C ALA A 59 -4.63 6.39 -0.27
N LEU A 60 -3.83 5.40 -0.69
CA LEU A 60 -2.98 4.62 0.21
C LEU A 60 -1.91 5.50 0.87
N THR A 61 -1.29 6.40 0.10
CA THR A 61 -0.26 7.32 0.60
C THR A 61 -0.81 8.26 1.66
N GLU A 62 -2.01 8.81 1.45
CA GLU A 62 -2.63 9.70 2.43
C GLU A 62 -2.92 8.96 3.75
N HIS A 63 -3.48 7.75 3.67
CA HIS A 63 -3.74 6.96 4.87
C HIS A 63 -2.46 6.58 5.62
N ILE A 64 -1.40 6.22 4.89
CA ILE A 64 -0.08 5.96 5.47
C ILE A 64 0.48 7.19 6.21
N ARG A 65 0.28 8.39 5.66
CA ARG A 65 0.76 9.63 6.31
C ARG A 65 0.07 9.91 7.64
N VAL A 66 -1.22 9.56 7.75
CA VAL A 66 -1.98 9.71 8.99
C VAL A 66 -1.62 8.61 9.99
N HIS A 67 -1.37 7.38 9.52
CA HIS A 67 -1.12 6.20 10.37
C HIS A 67 0.18 5.44 10.04
N PRO A 68 1.37 6.07 10.10
CA PRO A 68 2.61 5.51 9.55
C PRO A 68 3.05 4.21 10.23
N ARG A 69 2.70 4.01 11.52
CA ARG A 69 3.06 2.82 12.33
C ARG A 69 1.95 1.79 12.48
N GLN A 70 0.78 2.02 11.91
CA GLN A 70 -0.38 1.11 12.05
C GLN A 70 -0.86 0.58 10.69
N ALA A 71 -0.49 1.26 9.59
CA ALA A 71 -0.96 0.95 8.25
C ALA A 71 -0.08 -0.04 7.47
N LEU A 72 0.48 -1.09 8.09
CA LEU A 72 1.40 -2.02 7.41
C LEU A 72 0.80 -2.63 6.13
N TYR A 73 -0.48 -3.04 6.17
CA TYR A 73 -1.19 -3.51 4.98
C TYR A 73 -1.24 -2.48 3.85
N HIS A 74 -1.38 -1.20 4.18
CA HIS A 74 -1.41 -0.13 3.17
C HIS A 74 -0.03 0.09 2.55
N TRP A 75 1.04 0.01 3.35
CA TRP A 75 2.41 0.07 2.85
C TRP A 75 2.69 -1.06 1.85
N LEU A 76 2.35 -2.30 2.20
CA LEU A 76 2.53 -3.45 1.31
C LEU A 76 1.71 -3.31 0.03
N LYS A 77 0.43 -2.92 0.16
CA LYS A 77 -0.42 -2.68 -1.02
C LYS A 77 0.12 -1.57 -1.91
N LEU A 78 0.63 -0.48 -1.35
CA LEU A 78 1.21 0.63 -2.11
C LEU A 78 2.45 0.17 -2.89
N LEU A 79 3.29 -0.66 -2.28
CA LEU A 79 4.44 -1.27 -2.95
C LEU A 79 4.02 -2.16 -4.13
N ASP A 80 2.95 -2.96 -3.99
CA ASP A 80 2.39 -3.74 -5.08
C ASP A 80 1.90 -2.87 -6.24
N VAL A 81 1.21 -1.77 -5.93
CA VAL A 81 0.74 -0.81 -6.93
C VAL A 81 1.92 -0.21 -7.69
N TYR A 82 3.01 0.14 -7.00
CA TYR A 82 4.20 0.65 -7.66
C TYR A 82 4.90 -0.39 -8.53
N ARG A 83 4.97 -1.65 -8.10
CA ARG A 83 5.48 -2.75 -8.95
C ARG A 83 4.63 -2.92 -10.20
N ALA A 84 3.31 -2.96 -10.06
CA ALA A 84 2.38 -3.16 -11.17
C ALA A 84 2.41 -2.01 -12.18
N THR A 85 2.66 -0.78 -11.73
CA THR A 85 2.72 0.42 -12.58
C THR A 85 4.11 0.75 -13.11
N GLY A 86 5.15 -0.01 -12.72
CA GLY A 86 6.52 0.25 -13.17
C GLY A 86 7.20 1.45 -12.48
N LYS A 87 6.63 1.99 -11.40
CA LYS A 87 7.16 3.15 -10.65
C LYS A 87 8.28 2.75 -9.69
N ARG A 88 9.43 2.36 -10.24
CA ARG A 88 10.58 1.84 -9.47
C ARG A 88 11.17 2.82 -8.45
N GLU A 89 11.25 4.11 -8.79
CA GLU A 89 11.82 5.12 -7.88
C GLU A 89 10.93 5.34 -6.65
N GLU A 90 9.61 5.43 -6.85
CA GLU A 90 8.66 5.56 -5.74
C GLU A 90 8.66 4.31 -4.87
N PHE A 91 8.66 3.13 -5.49
CA PHE A 91 8.80 1.86 -4.78
C PHE A 91 10.03 1.86 -3.84
N GLN A 92 11.20 2.27 -4.33
CA GLN A 92 12.43 2.27 -3.53
C GLN A 92 12.36 3.26 -2.36
N ARG A 93 11.77 4.44 -2.58
CA ARG A 93 11.55 5.43 -1.51
C ARG A 93 10.59 4.88 -0.46
N THR A 94 9.43 4.39 -0.87
CA THR A 94 8.41 3.82 0.01
C THR A 94 8.92 2.60 0.77
N ALA A 95 9.72 1.74 0.13
CA ALA A 95 10.34 0.58 0.79
C ALA A 95 11.34 1.01 1.89
N ALA A 96 12.10 2.08 1.67
CA ALA A 96 13.00 2.63 2.69
C ALA A 96 12.21 3.22 3.87
N GLU A 97 11.13 3.96 3.59
CA GLU A 97 10.25 4.51 4.62
C GLU A 97 9.51 3.42 5.43
N LEU A 98 9.06 2.36 4.77
CA LEU A 98 8.47 1.18 5.42
C LEU A 98 9.43 0.60 6.46
N ARG A 99 10.71 0.43 6.10
CA ARG A 99 11.74 -0.11 7.01
C ARG A 99 12.02 0.80 8.21
N HIS A 100 11.82 2.11 8.07
CA HIS A 100 11.92 3.04 9.21
C HIS A 100 10.71 2.96 10.14
N SER A 101 9.54 2.60 9.62
CA SER A 101 8.29 2.50 10.38
C SER A 101 8.08 1.11 10.99
N PHE A 102 8.53 0.05 10.32
CA PHE A 102 8.33 -1.35 10.70
C PHE A 102 9.61 -2.18 10.58
N ASN A 103 9.66 -3.29 11.31
CA ASN A 103 10.70 -4.32 11.23
C ASN A 103 10.46 -5.26 10.02
N VAL A 104 10.20 -4.68 8.85
CA VAL A 104 9.89 -5.40 7.61
C VAL A 104 10.80 -4.93 6.48
N GLN A 105 11.23 -5.87 5.67
CA GLN A 105 12.01 -5.65 4.46
C GLN A 105 11.15 -6.01 3.26
N ALA A 106 10.77 -4.99 2.49
CA ALA A 106 10.11 -5.18 1.20
C ALA A 106 11.02 -6.00 0.26
N ALA A 107 10.43 -6.89 -0.53
CA ALA A 107 11.14 -7.66 -1.53
C ALA A 107 11.76 -6.74 -2.58
N ASP A 108 12.90 -7.13 -3.15
CA ASP A 108 13.52 -6.30 -4.19
C ASP A 108 12.63 -6.17 -5.43
N TRP A 109 12.77 -5.05 -6.15
CA TRP A 109 11.95 -4.69 -7.32
C TRP A 109 11.79 -5.82 -8.35
N GLY A 110 12.85 -6.59 -8.61
CA GLY A 110 12.87 -7.67 -9.60
C GLY A 110 13.29 -9.03 -9.04
N SER A 111 13.34 -9.19 -7.72
CA SER A 111 13.69 -10.47 -7.12
C SER A 111 12.43 -11.28 -6.87
N HIS A 112 12.37 -12.48 -7.44
CA HIS A 112 11.53 -13.53 -6.88
C HIS A 112 12.23 -14.00 -5.61
N THR A 113 11.78 -13.48 -4.48
CA THR A 113 12.37 -13.77 -3.16
C THR A 113 12.19 -15.26 -2.84
N ASP A 114 13.22 -15.87 -2.26
CA ASP A 114 13.13 -17.20 -1.68
C ASP A 114 11.96 -17.23 -0.67
N ARG A 115 11.14 -18.29 -0.69
CA ARG A 115 10.00 -18.39 0.22
C ARG A 115 10.52 -18.62 1.64
N HIS A 116 10.66 -17.53 2.39
CA HIS A 116 10.89 -17.55 3.82
C HIS A 116 9.56 -17.54 4.56
N GLY A 117 9.42 -18.44 5.53
CA GLY A 117 8.25 -18.52 6.38
C GLY A 117 8.62 -18.27 7.85
N ILE A 118 7.61 -18.16 8.71
CA ILE A 118 7.84 -18.06 10.17
C ILE A 118 8.56 -19.29 10.72
N GLU A 119 8.46 -20.45 10.05
CA GLU A 119 9.15 -21.70 10.42
C GLU A 119 10.68 -21.60 10.34
N ASP A 120 11.22 -20.69 9.55
CA ASP A 120 12.66 -20.41 9.49
C ASP A 120 13.19 -19.73 10.77
N TYR A 121 12.29 -19.35 11.69
CA TYR A 121 12.59 -18.68 12.96
C TYR A 121 12.12 -19.52 14.15
N PRO A 122 12.85 -20.58 14.56
CA PRO A 122 12.38 -21.55 15.55
C PRO A 122 11.95 -20.95 16.89
N HIS A 123 12.59 -19.85 17.31
CA HIS A 123 12.25 -19.14 18.54
C HIS A 123 10.89 -18.42 18.44
N ILE A 124 10.57 -17.86 17.27
CA ILE A 124 9.29 -17.21 17.00
C ILE A 124 8.21 -18.27 16.91
N SER A 125 8.43 -19.33 16.14
CA SER A 125 7.45 -20.41 15.98
C SER A 125 7.13 -21.05 17.34
N ALA A 126 8.15 -21.36 18.16
CA ALA A 126 7.95 -21.91 19.50
C ALA A 126 7.20 -20.94 20.44
N ALA A 127 7.51 -19.64 20.36
CA ALA A 127 6.79 -18.63 21.13
C ALA A 127 5.30 -18.58 20.72
N ILE A 128 5.02 -18.47 19.42
CA ILE A 128 3.66 -18.44 18.87
C ILE A 128 2.88 -19.69 19.28
N THR A 129 3.44 -20.89 19.12
CA THR A 129 2.77 -22.14 19.52
C THR A 129 2.46 -22.17 21.02
N ASN A 130 3.35 -21.63 21.85
CA ASN A 130 3.14 -21.59 23.30
C ASN A 130 2.16 -20.49 23.73
N THR A 131 2.08 -19.37 23.00
CA THR A 131 1.22 -18.22 23.35
C THR A 131 -0.10 -18.17 22.60
N TRP A 132 -0.32 -19.05 21.62
CA TRP A 132 -1.49 -19.00 20.73
C TRP A 132 -2.81 -18.93 21.50
N ARG A 133 -3.68 -17.97 21.12
CA ARG A 133 -4.97 -17.68 21.77
C ARG A 133 -4.90 -17.40 23.29
N LYS A 134 -3.71 -17.11 23.84
CA LYS A 134 -3.56 -16.58 25.20
C LYS A 134 -3.62 -15.05 25.18
N PRO A 135 -3.99 -14.41 26.31
CA PRO A 135 -3.88 -12.97 26.47
C PRO A 135 -2.45 -12.50 26.14
N GLY A 136 -2.31 -11.49 25.27
CA GLY A 136 -1.02 -10.96 24.83
C GLY A 136 -0.41 -11.62 23.59
N SER A 137 -1.03 -12.65 22.99
CA SER A 137 -0.53 -13.25 21.74
C SER A 137 -0.55 -12.27 20.58
N ALA A 138 -1.63 -11.49 20.44
CA ALA A 138 -1.75 -10.46 19.41
C ALA A 138 -0.72 -9.35 19.61
N ASP A 139 -0.53 -8.90 20.85
CA ASP A 139 0.47 -7.88 21.21
C ASP A 139 1.89 -8.36 20.90
N TYR A 140 2.19 -9.65 21.15
CA TYR A 140 3.47 -10.24 20.79
C TYR A 140 3.72 -10.20 19.28
N LEU A 141 2.75 -10.67 18.47
CA LEU A 141 2.86 -10.64 17.00
C LEU A 141 3.03 -9.20 16.49
N GLN A 142 2.26 -8.25 17.03
CA GLN A 142 2.37 -6.85 16.66
C GLN A 142 3.75 -6.28 17.03
N SER A 143 4.28 -6.62 18.21
CA SER A 143 5.62 -6.20 18.63
C SER A 143 6.73 -6.71 17.70
N LEU A 144 6.58 -7.88 17.07
CA LEU A 144 7.55 -8.39 16.11
C LEU A 144 7.64 -7.51 14.86
N LEU A 145 6.51 -6.95 14.44
CA LEU A 145 6.41 -6.06 13.28
C LEU A 145 6.86 -4.63 13.61
N GLU A 146 6.69 -4.18 14.85
CA GLU A 146 7.06 -2.82 15.29
C GLU A 146 8.51 -2.72 15.82
N ASP A 147 9.10 -3.80 16.34
CA ASP A 147 10.44 -3.80 16.96
C ASP A 147 11.59 -3.74 15.94
N ASN A 148 11.75 -2.58 15.28
CA ASN A 148 12.84 -2.34 14.32
C ASN A 148 14.18 -1.96 15.01
N ARG A 149 14.21 -1.83 16.35
CA ARG A 149 15.36 -1.40 17.18
C ARG A 149 16.17 -0.24 16.55
N GLY A 150 15.50 0.80 16.11
CA GLY A 150 16.11 1.99 15.52
C GLY A 150 16.79 1.75 14.17
N GLY A 151 16.35 0.74 13.40
CA GLY A 151 16.89 0.39 12.09
C GLY A 151 18.12 -0.52 12.11
N THR A 152 18.52 -1.04 13.28
CA THR A 152 19.71 -1.89 13.43
C THR A 152 19.46 -3.34 12.99
N ARG A 153 18.19 -3.75 12.88
CA ARG A 153 17.81 -5.08 12.37
C ARG A 153 17.70 -5.10 10.85
N ALA A 154 17.96 -6.27 10.27
CA ALA A 154 17.74 -6.50 8.84
C ALA A 154 16.25 -6.40 8.46
N GLY A 155 15.33 -6.57 9.42
CA GLY A 155 13.89 -6.70 9.17
C GLY A 155 13.51 -8.16 8.90
N PHE A 156 12.22 -8.47 9.01
CA PHE A 156 11.67 -9.70 8.45
C PHE A 156 11.46 -9.55 6.95
N PRO A 157 11.68 -10.61 6.14
CA PRO A 157 11.23 -10.63 4.76
C PRO A 157 9.73 -10.31 4.67
N GLU A 158 9.32 -9.66 3.58
CA GLU A 158 7.93 -9.31 3.29
C GLU A 158 6.96 -10.49 3.52
N GLN A 159 7.31 -11.69 3.05
CA GLN A 159 6.50 -12.90 3.20
C GLN A 159 6.29 -13.30 4.66
N VAL A 160 7.32 -13.18 5.48
CA VAL A 160 7.24 -13.50 6.92
C VAL A 160 6.34 -12.46 7.61
N ALA A 161 6.41 -11.20 7.20
CA ALA A 161 5.53 -10.15 7.72
C ALA A 161 4.06 -10.40 7.34
N GLU A 162 3.80 -10.83 6.11
CA GLU A 162 2.46 -11.24 5.64
C GLU A 162 1.91 -12.43 6.45
N GLU A 163 2.73 -13.44 6.74
CA GLU A 163 2.31 -14.56 7.60
C GLU A 163 1.99 -14.08 9.02
N ILE A 164 2.80 -13.19 9.61
CA ILE A 164 2.52 -12.64 10.95
C ILE A 164 1.21 -11.85 10.94
N LEU A 165 0.97 -11.06 9.89
CA LEU A 165 -0.26 -10.31 9.68
C LEU A 165 -1.48 -11.23 9.54
N LEU A 166 -1.34 -12.34 8.81
CA LEU A 166 -2.37 -13.37 8.69
C LEU A 166 -2.71 -13.99 10.05
N LEU A 167 -1.69 -14.34 10.84
CA LEU A 167 -1.89 -14.87 12.19
C LEU A 167 -2.58 -13.84 13.11
N LEU A 168 -2.24 -12.57 12.97
CA LEU A 168 -2.89 -11.49 13.72
C LEU A 168 -4.36 -11.33 13.31
N ALA A 169 -4.68 -11.41 12.03
CA ALA A 169 -6.06 -11.38 11.53
C ALA A 169 -6.85 -12.57 12.09
N LEU A 170 -6.27 -13.77 12.07
CA LEU A 170 -6.90 -14.98 12.63
C LEU A 170 -7.21 -14.84 14.12
N LEU A 171 -6.39 -14.15 14.90
CA LEU A 171 -6.65 -13.89 16.32
C LEU A 171 -7.71 -12.79 16.56
N LYS A 172 -8.04 -11.97 15.56
CA LYS A 172 -9.04 -10.90 15.65
C LYS A 172 -10.45 -11.35 15.22
N ASP A 173 -10.55 -12.43 14.46
CA ASP A 173 -11.81 -13.01 13.96
C ASP A 173 -12.49 -13.98 14.97
N ASP A 174 -11.90 -14.22 16.14
CA ASP A 174 -12.49 -14.99 17.26
C ASP A 174 -13.08 -14.06 18.36
#